data_AF-A0A924S147-F1
#
_entry.id   AF-A0A924S147-F1
#
_cell.length_a   1.000
_cell.length_b   1.000
_cell.length_c   1.000
_cell.angle_alpha   90.00
_cell.angle_beta   90.00
_cell.angle_gamma   90.00
#
_symmetry.space_group_name_H-M   'P 1'
#
loop_
_entity.id
_entity.type
_entity.pdbx_description
1 polymer ?
#
loop_
_entity_poly.entity_id
_entity_poly.type
_entity_poly.pdbx_seq_one_letter_code
_entity_poly.pdbx_strand_id
1 'polypeptide(L)'
;MNQISSEQWNQMGRDSFDARLIAIIRRNHPEQADKMDFAQVVGAFRRQSAKAQHYGLNDEHSAATYVYTAWLMGEEFDTRIPAVAQILADRRMKSTEKATALANFSRLVFRTLSGGPSANEAPRSAA
;
A
#
# COMPACT_ATOMS: atom_id res chain seq x y z
N MET A 1 5.98 -39.76 9.50
CA MET A 1 5.55 -38.41 9.95
C MET A 1 5.94 -37.43 8.86
N ASN A 2 4.97 -36.83 8.15
CA ASN A 2 5.27 -35.75 7.21
C ASN A 2 5.51 -34.48 8.03
N GLN A 3 6.76 -34.01 8.11
CA GLN A 3 7.09 -32.72 8.71
C GLN A 3 6.99 -31.64 7.64
N ILE A 4 6.27 -30.56 7.94
CA ILE A 4 6.19 -29.37 7.07
C ILE A 4 7.53 -28.63 7.18
N SER A 5 8.18 -28.34 6.05
CA SER A 5 9.42 -27.56 6.07
C SER A 5 9.14 -26.06 6.30
N SER A 6 10.12 -25.33 6.84
CA SER A 6 10.00 -23.86 7.01
C SER A 6 9.75 -23.15 5.66
N GLU A 7 10.29 -23.69 4.57
CA GLU A 7 10.06 -23.18 3.22
C GLU A 7 8.60 -23.35 2.79
N GLN A 8 8.02 -24.53 3.02
CA GLN A 8 6.60 -24.80 2.73
C GLN A 8 5.68 -23.90 3.56
N TRP A 9 5.98 -23.73 4.86
CA TRP A 9 5.22 -22.83 5.73
C TRP A 9 5.26 -21.38 5.24
N ASN A 10 6.44 -20.89 4.89
CA ASN A 10 6.61 -19.53 4.35
C ASN A 10 5.91 -19.35 3.01
N GLN A 11 5.91 -20.39 2.15
CA GLN A 11 5.22 -20.35 0.87
C GLN A 11 3.69 -20.27 1.06
N MET A 12 3.12 -21.10 1.94
CA MET A 12 1.69 -21.04 2.27
C MET A 12 1.29 -19.68 2.85
N GLY A 13 2.14 -19.10 3.70
CA GLY A 13 1.94 -17.75 4.24
C GLY A 13 1.90 -16.68 3.15
N ARG A 14 2.85 -16.73 2.20
CA ARG A 14 2.89 -15.81 1.05
C ARG A 14 1.67 -15.95 0.16
N ASP A 15 1.28 -17.17 -0.21
CA ASP A 15 0.13 -17.40 -1.08
C ASP A 15 -1.17 -16.91 -0.42
N SER A 16 -1.28 -17.08 0.90
CA SER A 16 -2.40 -16.55 1.68
C SER A 16 -2.43 -15.02 1.74
N PHE A 17 -1.27 -14.39 1.87
CA PHE A 17 -1.12 -12.94 1.86
C PHE A 17 -1.48 -12.34 0.49
N ASP A 18 -0.93 -12.92 -0.59
CA ASP A 18 -1.20 -12.52 -1.97
C ASP A 18 -2.72 -12.61 -2.26
N ALA A 19 -3.37 -13.71 -1.86
CA ALA A 19 -4.81 -13.88 -2.01
C ALA A 19 -5.64 -12.82 -1.25
N ARG A 20 -5.25 -12.47 -0.02
CA ARG A 20 -5.92 -11.41 0.77
C ARG A 20 -5.78 -10.04 0.12
N LEU A 21 -4.59 -9.68 -0.39
CA LEU A 21 -4.39 -8.42 -1.10
C LEU A 21 -5.25 -8.34 -2.37
N ILE A 22 -5.30 -9.42 -3.16
CA ILE A 22 -6.15 -9.49 -4.35
C ILE A 22 -7.62 -9.30 -3.98
N ALA A 23 -8.09 -9.92 -2.90
CA ALA A 23 -9.46 -9.75 -2.42
C ALA A 23 -9.76 -8.30 -2.03
N ILE A 24 -8.82 -7.62 -1.36
CA ILE A 24 -8.96 -6.20 -1.01
C ILE A 24 -9.05 -5.33 -2.27
N ILE A 25 -8.19 -5.57 -3.26
CA ILE A 25 -8.20 -4.81 -4.52
C ILE A 25 -9.51 -5.02 -5.27
N ARG A 26 -9.97 -6.27 -5.44
CA ARG A 26 -11.25 -6.58 -6.09
C ARG A 26 -12.43 -5.90 -5.40
N ARG A 27 -12.43 -5.88 -4.07
CA ARG A 27 -13.50 -5.25 -3.29
C ARG A 27 -13.53 -3.73 -3.44
N ASN A 28 -12.36 -3.09 -3.45
CA ASN A 28 -12.26 -1.63 -3.43
C ASN A 28 -12.18 -1.00 -4.84
N HIS A 29 -11.74 -1.76 -5.84
CA HIS A 29 -11.47 -1.31 -7.20
C HIS A 29 -11.92 -2.36 -8.23
N PRO A 30 -13.22 -2.71 -8.26
CA PRO A 30 -13.72 -3.81 -9.09
C PRO A 30 -13.42 -3.61 -10.58
N GLU A 31 -13.65 -2.41 -11.11
CA GLU A 31 -13.45 -2.12 -12.54
C GLU A 31 -11.98 -2.24 -12.99
N GLN A 32 -11.03 -1.90 -12.11
CA GLN A 32 -9.60 -2.05 -12.38
C GLN A 32 -9.20 -3.52 -12.24
N ALA A 33 -9.72 -4.21 -11.23
CA ALA A 33 -9.43 -5.61 -10.98
C ALA A 33 -9.90 -6.53 -12.11
N ASP A 34 -11.04 -6.22 -12.75
CA ASP A 34 -11.59 -7.00 -13.87
C ASP A 34 -10.68 -6.97 -15.11
N LYS A 35 -9.81 -5.96 -15.23
CA LYS A 35 -8.88 -5.79 -16.35
C LYS A 35 -7.49 -6.36 -16.07
N MET A 36 -7.26 -6.90 -14.87
CA MET A 36 -5.94 -7.34 -14.42
C MET A 36 -5.80 -8.86 -14.46
N ASP A 37 -4.66 -9.32 -14.97
CA ASP A 37 -4.17 -10.68 -14.73
C ASP A 37 -3.39 -10.71 -13.40
N PHE A 38 -4.08 -11.08 -12.32
CA PHE A 38 -3.44 -11.14 -10.99
C PHE A 38 -2.31 -12.16 -10.90
N ALA A 39 -2.26 -13.18 -11.75
CA ALA A 39 -1.12 -14.10 -11.77
C ALA A 39 0.18 -13.37 -12.16
N GLN A 40 0.09 -12.35 -13.02
CA GLN A 40 1.21 -11.51 -13.42
C GLN A 40 1.54 -10.44 -12.36
N VAL A 41 0.54 -10.00 -11.58
CA VAL A 41 0.71 -8.95 -10.55
C VAL A 41 1.33 -9.49 -9.26
N VAL A 42 1.14 -10.77 -8.94
CA VAL A 42 1.70 -11.41 -7.72
C VAL A 42 3.22 -11.23 -7.62
N GLY A 43 3.95 -11.31 -8.74
CA GLY A 43 5.38 -11.04 -8.76
C GLY A 43 5.74 -9.64 -8.26
N ALA A 44 4.93 -8.64 -8.62
CA ALA A 44 5.10 -7.27 -8.13
C ALA A 44 4.77 -7.16 -6.63
N PHE A 45 3.69 -7.78 -6.14
CA PHE A 45 3.36 -7.77 -4.72
C PHE A 45 4.47 -8.34 -3.85
N ARG A 46 5.13 -9.40 -4.31
CA ARG A 46 6.27 -10.01 -3.60
C ARG A 46 7.48 -9.07 -3.54
N ARG A 47 7.82 -8.41 -4.66
CA ARG A 47 8.89 -7.39 -4.67
C ARG A 47 8.57 -6.22 -3.73
N GLN A 48 7.33 -5.74 -3.75
CA GLN A 48 6.89 -4.66 -2.87
C GLN A 48 6.85 -5.08 -1.40
N SER A 49 6.52 -6.34 -1.10
CA SER A 49 6.59 -6.89 0.25
C SER A 49 8.02 -6.92 0.78
N ALA A 50 8.99 -7.28 -0.05
CA ALA A 50 10.41 -7.22 0.30
C ALA A 50 10.86 -5.76 0.57
N LYS A 51 10.45 -4.80 -0.28
CA LYS A 51 10.69 -3.37 -0.02
C LYS A 51 10.07 -2.93 1.31
N ALA A 52 8.83 -3.33 1.61
CA ALA A 52 8.16 -3.00 2.86
C ALA A 52 8.96 -3.47 4.09
N GLN A 53 9.52 -4.68 4.05
CA GLN A 53 10.38 -5.22 5.10
C GLN A 53 11.66 -4.39 5.27
N HIS A 54 12.29 -3.92 4.18
CA HIS A 54 13.45 -3.03 4.25
C HIS A 54 13.15 -1.70 4.95
N TYR A 55 11.91 -1.21 4.88
CA TYR A 55 11.45 -0.02 5.60
C TYR A 55 11.01 -0.29 7.05
N GLY A 56 11.11 -1.55 7.51
CA GLY A 56 10.72 -1.98 8.85
C GLY A 56 9.22 -2.24 9.02
N LEU A 57 8.48 -2.42 7.92
CA LEU A 57 7.06 -2.76 7.93
C LEU A 57 6.88 -4.27 8.11
N ASN A 58 7.15 -4.74 9.33
CA ASN A 58 7.36 -6.17 9.62
C ASN A 58 6.07 -6.92 9.97
N ASP A 59 4.97 -6.21 10.26
CA ASP A 59 3.67 -6.83 10.47
C ASP A 59 2.87 -6.88 9.17
N GLU A 60 1.98 -7.87 9.08
CA GLU A 60 1.23 -8.17 7.86
C GLU A 60 0.38 -6.99 7.37
N HIS A 61 -0.27 -6.27 8.29
CA HIS A 61 -1.13 -5.15 7.94
C HIS A 61 -0.34 -3.96 7.38
N SER A 62 0.81 -3.66 7.98
CA SER A 62 1.69 -2.59 7.52
C SER A 62 2.33 -2.92 6.17
N ALA A 63 2.74 -4.18 5.96
CA ALA A 63 3.21 -4.66 4.67
C ALA A 63 2.11 -4.57 3.60
N ALA A 64 0.89 -5.02 3.91
CA ALA A 64 -0.25 -4.92 3.00
C ALA A 64 -0.56 -3.47 2.61
N THR A 65 -0.50 -2.54 3.57
CA THR A 65 -0.71 -1.10 3.32
C THR A 65 0.32 -0.54 2.34
N TYR A 66 1.58 -0.92 2.49
CA TYR A 66 2.64 -0.52 1.57
C TYR A 66 2.39 -1.08 0.16
N VAL A 67 2.17 -2.39 0.04
CA VAL A 67 1.96 -3.05 -1.26
C VAL A 67 0.74 -2.49 -1.98
N TYR A 68 -0.36 -2.26 -1.26
CA TYR A 68 -1.56 -1.64 -1.81
C TYR A 68 -1.32 -0.19 -2.27
N THR A 69 -0.51 0.57 -1.52
CA THR A 69 -0.12 1.94 -1.91
C THR A 69 0.76 1.92 -3.16
N ALA A 70 1.70 0.98 -3.27
CA ALA A 70 2.51 0.77 -4.47
C ALA A 70 1.66 0.40 -5.68
N TRP A 71 0.63 -0.44 -5.50
CA TRP A 71 -0.30 -0.77 -6.56
C TRP A 71 -1.10 0.47 -7.03
N LEU A 72 -1.51 1.34 -6.10
CA LEU A 72 -2.24 2.56 -6.41
C LEU A 72 -1.39 3.64 -7.09
N MET A 73 -0.13 3.80 -6.67
CA MET A 73 0.73 4.93 -7.05
C MET A 73 1.88 4.57 -7.99
N GLY A 74 2.07 3.28 -8.27
CA GLY A 74 3.18 2.74 -9.03
C GLY A 74 4.29 2.15 -8.15
N GLU A 75 5.03 1.18 -8.69
CA GLU A 75 6.05 0.38 -7.97
C GLU A 75 7.22 1.18 -7.35
N GLU A 76 7.42 2.42 -7.80
CA GLU A 76 8.51 3.32 -7.39
C GLU A 76 7.99 4.55 -6.64
N PHE A 77 6.77 4.50 -6.08
CA PHE A 77 6.20 5.61 -5.30
C PHE A 77 7.07 6.00 -4.10
N ASP A 78 7.76 5.02 -3.51
CA ASP A 78 8.64 5.13 -2.36
C ASP A 78 9.87 6.02 -2.62
N THR A 79 10.33 6.08 -3.87
CA THR A 79 11.48 6.90 -4.29
C THR A 79 11.06 8.15 -5.05
N ARG A 80 9.98 8.09 -5.82
CA ARG A 80 9.50 9.19 -6.66
C ARG A 80 8.72 10.26 -5.90
N ILE A 81 8.18 9.94 -4.73
CA ILE A 81 7.38 10.87 -3.92
C ILE A 81 8.18 11.23 -2.65
N PRO A 82 8.78 12.45 -2.57
CA PRO A 82 9.66 12.82 -1.45
C PRO A 82 9.02 12.71 -0.07
N ALA A 83 7.74 13.08 0.06
CA ALA A 83 7.02 12.98 1.33
C ALA A 83 6.89 11.53 1.82
N VAL A 84 6.66 10.58 0.90
CA VAL A 84 6.59 9.15 1.21
C VAL A 84 7.98 8.64 1.61
N ALA A 85 9.02 8.99 0.85
CA ALA A 85 10.39 8.61 1.16
C ALA A 85 10.80 9.04 2.58
N GLN A 86 10.42 10.26 3.00
CA GLN A 86 10.67 10.76 4.35
C GLN A 86 9.95 9.95 5.43
N ILE A 87 8.65 9.63 5.24
CA ILE A 87 7.87 8.79 6.16
C ILE A 87 8.53 7.41 6.33
N LEU A 88 8.90 6.79 5.21
CA LEU A 88 9.48 5.45 5.19
C LEU A 88 10.88 5.40 5.82
N ALA A 89 11.68 6.45 5.63
CA ALA A 89 13.03 6.56 6.16
C ALA A 89 13.09 6.94 7.65
N ASP A 90 12.02 7.48 8.25
CA ASP A 90 12.04 7.87 9.67
C ASP A 90 12.15 6.65 10.58
N ARG A 91 13.31 6.52 11.24
CA ARG A 91 13.61 5.41 12.16
C ARG A 91 12.92 5.53 13.52
N ARG A 92 12.36 6.71 13.84
CA ARG A 92 11.65 6.94 15.10
C ARG A 92 10.21 6.45 15.02
N MET A 93 9.66 6.32 13.81
CA MET A 93 8.31 5.83 13.57
C MET A 93 8.26 4.30 13.64
N LYS A 94 7.27 3.78 14.35
CA LYS A 94 6.93 2.35 14.37
C LYS A 94 6.30 1.93 13.04
N SER A 95 6.33 0.62 12.77
CA SER A 95 5.71 -0.01 11.58
C SER A 95 4.28 0.49 11.32
N THR A 96 3.43 0.43 12.35
CA THR A 96 2.02 0.81 12.27
C THR A 96 1.80 2.32 12.05
N GLU A 97 2.69 3.16 12.58
CA GLU A 97 2.65 4.61 12.38
C GLU A 97 2.99 4.98 10.93
N LYS A 98 4.01 4.31 10.36
CA LYS A 98 4.37 4.46 8.94
C LYS A 98 3.21 4.03 8.05
N ALA A 99 2.63 2.85 8.31
CA ALA A 99 1.48 2.35 7.55
C ALA A 99 0.30 3.33 7.61
N THR A 100 -0.01 3.86 8.79
CA THR A 100 -1.08 4.86 8.96
C THR A 100 -0.80 6.12 8.16
N ALA A 101 0.43 6.63 8.20
CA ALA A 101 0.84 7.80 7.44
C ALA A 101 0.74 7.57 5.92
N LEU A 102 1.16 6.40 5.42
CA LEU A 102 1.02 6.01 4.01
C LEU A 102 -0.45 5.95 3.58
N ALA A 103 -1.32 5.33 4.38
CA ALA A 103 -2.74 5.23 4.08
C ALA A 103 -3.43 6.60 4.07
N ASN A 104 -3.04 7.51 4.97
CA ASN A 104 -3.56 8.87 4.99
C ASN A 104 -3.06 9.69 3.80
N PHE A 105 -1.78 9.54 3.44
CA PHE A 105 -1.21 10.17 2.26
C PHE A 105 -1.93 9.73 0.98
N SER A 106 -2.18 8.43 0.80
CA SER A 106 -2.86 7.92 -0.39
C SER A 106 -4.29 8.44 -0.51
N ARG A 107 -5.05 8.42 0.58
CA ARG A 107 -6.41 9.01 0.61
C ARG A 107 -6.41 10.49 0.27
N LEU A 108 -5.42 11.25 0.76
CA LEU A 108 -5.30 12.68 0.48
C LEU A 108 -5.07 12.92 -1.01
N VAL A 109 -4.08 12.23 -1.61
CA VAL A 109 -3.75 12.35 -3.04
C VAL A 109 -4.96 12.07 -3.91
N PHE A 110 -5.64 10.94 -3.70
CA PHE A 110 -6.81 10.58 -4.53
C PHE A 110 -7.97 11.56 -4.33
N ARG A 111 -8.21 12.04 -3.11
CA ARG A 111 -9.25 13.06 -2.86
C ARG A 111 -8.96 14.36 -3.61
N THR A 112 -7.70 14.80 -3.61
CA THR A 112 -7.29 16.02 -4.33
C THR A 112 -7.45 15.85 -5.84
N LEU A 113 -7.05 14.69 -6.39
CA LEU A 113 -7.16 14.40 -7.82
C LEU A 113 -8.62 14.23 -8.28
N SER A 114 -9.52 13.76 -7.42
CA SER A 114 -10.95 13.65 -7.71
C SER A 114 -11.73 14.96 -7.56
N GLY A 115 -11.06 16.10 -7.32
CA GLY A 115 -11.70 17.42 -7.30
C GLY A 115 -12.38 17.80 -5.97
N GLY A 116 -11.93 17.27 -4.83
CA GLY A 116 -12.43 17.71 -3.52
C GLY A 116 -12.24 19.23 -3.30
N PRO A 117 -13.20 19.91 -2.63
CA PRO A 117 -13.28 21.37 -2.63
C PRO A 117 -12.00 22.02 -2.12
N SER A 118 -11.44 22.90 -2.95
CA SER A 118 -10.39 23.84 -2.57
C SER A 118 -10.82 24.55 -1.27
N ALA A 119 -10.05 24.40 -0.20
CA ALA A 119 -10.21 25.15 1.04
C ALA A 119 -9.83 26.63 0.84
N ASN A 120 -10.47 27.31 -0.11
CA ASN A 120 -10.23 28.72 -0.42
C ASN A 120 -11.51 29.45 -0.90
N GLU A 121 -12.65 29.15 -0.29
CA GLU A 121 -13.77 30.10 -0.22
C GLU A 121 -13.79 30.71 1.18
N ALA A 122 -12.90 31.68 1.41
CA ALA A 122 -13.12 32.66 2.47
C ALA A 122 -14.35 33.50 2.08
N PRO A 123 -15.27 33.81 3.01
CA PRO A 123 -16.46 34.58 2.69
C PRO A 123 -16.04 35.95 2.17
N ARG A 124 -16.44 36.27 0.93
CA ARG A 124 -16.43 37.65 0.46
C ARG A 124 -17.34 38.44 1.39
N SER A 125 -16.71 39.30 2.19
CA SER A 125 -17.37 40.34 2.96
C SER A 125 -18.32 41.10 2.03
N ALA A 126 -19.62 41.01 2.29
CA ALA A 126 -20.60 41.90 1.68
C ALA A 126 -20.55 43.23 2.44
N ALA A 127 -20.19 44.29 1.70
CA ALA A 127 -20.45 45.67 2.06
C ALA A 127 -21.91 46.01 1.77
#